data_AF-A0A2R6GCC1-F1
#
_entry.id   AF-A0A2R6GCC1-F1
#
_cell.length_a   1.000
_cell.length_b   1.000
_cell.length_c   1.000
_cell.angle_alpha   90.00
_cell.angle_beta   90.00
_cell.angle_gamma   90.00
#
_symmetry.space_group_name_H-M   'P 1'
#
loop_
_entity.id
_entity.type
_entity.pdbx_description
1 polymer ?
#
loop_
_entity_poly.entity_id
_entity_poly.type
_entity_poly.pdbx_seq_one_letter_code
_entity_poly.pdbx_strand_id
1 'polypeptide(L)'
;MNRLRALAFTSAGLLGAFVCWAFLAYDGLARPLPYVVAAVVAVSIPAVPRGLARAKLAGLRFVRRWRGGTEFSDERGTVFRAATPMERAELFDAVEGIVAEFGAFDDTRREEFPEGTGLVVTYAGFHSLSVRVTEAGYPVVTGASDRSRELVDLLREECSLSFERVESSPFLGPRPLRGAPRVFLAGVLVLATAGGGLVVSDAAYPGGTYNTAEKATLVGMDARAAADPGVSGTDLRLQKARFLVNSIREEAVEIRWSNGNREKVRSNGVEALETDAEVRRLLRGARAGSLSEGQATRADRVEADLREMDRRVAAAIANRTATDVDDPDGELDAIRRRLLNASRTPVESE
;
A
#
# COMPACT_ATOMS: atom_id res chain seq x y z
N MET A 1 8.64 16.78 -10.19
CA MET A 1 7.63 15.70 -10.33
C MET A 1 7.64 14.81 -9.08
N ASN A 2 6.48 14.59 -8.43
CA ASN A 2 6.40 14.01 -7.07
C ASN A 2 6.75 12.51 -7.05
N ARG A 3 7.90 12.12 -6.47
CA ARG A 3 8.32 10.70 -6.28
C ARG A 3 7.21 9.81 -5.70
N LEU A 4 6.35 10.36 -4.84
CA LEU A 4 5.20 9.67 -4.26
C LEU A 4 4.13 9.32 -5.29
N ARG A 5 3.89 10.18 -6.29
CA ARG A 5 2.96 9.88 -7.39
C ARG A 5 3.54 8.76 -8.27
N ALA A 6 4.82 8.83 -8.59
CA ALA A 6 5.51 7.77 -9.33
C ALA A 6 5.39 6.44 -8.59
N LEU A 7 5.72 6.41 -7.29
CA LEU A 7 5.55 5.22 -6.45
C LEU A 7 4.10 4.70 -6.49
N ALA A 8 3.10 5.56 -6.31
CA ALA A 8 1.71 5.13 -6.34
C ALA A 8 1.32 4.52 -7.70
N PHE A 9 1.69 5.15 -8.81
CA PHE A 9 1.40 4.60 -10.15
C PHE A 9 2.16 3.30 -10.42
N THR A 10 3.43 3.20 -10.02
CA THR A 10 4.22 1.98 -10.16
C THR A 10 3.66 0.85 -9.31
N SER A 11 3.35 1.09 -8.04
CA SER A 11 2.70 0.12 -7.14
C SER A 11 1.36 -0.35 -7.68
N ALA A 12 0.52 0.56 -8.15
CA ALA A 12 -0.77 0.23 -8.75
C ALA A 12 -0.63 -0.58 -10.04
N GLY A 13 0.31 -0.21 -10.91
CA GLY A 13 0.58 -0.92 -12.15
C GLY A 13 1.12 -2.32 -11.91
N LEU A 14 2.08 -2.47 -10.99
CA LEU A 14 2.64 -3.77 -10.61
C LEU A 14 1.59 -4.68 -9.98
N LEU A 15 0.85 -4.19 -8.98
CA LEU A 15 -0.21 -4.97 -8.34
C LEU A 15 -1.33 -5.32 -9.34
N GLY A 16 -1.74 -4.37 -10.18
CA GLY A 16 -2.76 -4.61 -11.21
C GLY A 16 -2.34 -5.68 -12.22
N ALA A 17 -1.11 -5.59 -12.74
CA ALA A 17 -0.57 -6.60 -13.65
C ALA A 17 -0.48 -7.98 -12.97
N PHE A 18 -0.02 -8.02 -11.72
CA PHE A 18 0.06 -9.25 -10.94
C PHE A 18 -1.31 -9.88 -10.68
N VAL A 19 -2.32 -9.07 -10.31
CA VAL A 19 -3.71 -9.52 -10.12
C VAL A 19 -4.28 -10.08 -11.42
N CYS A 20 -4.10 -9.38 -12.55
CA CYS A 20 -4.58 -9.85 -13.85
C CYS A 20 -3.91 -11.18 -14.26
N TRP A 21 -2.59 -11.28 -14.13
CA TRP A 21 -1.88 -12.52 -14.41
C TRP A 21 -2.37 -13.68 -13.52
N ALA A 22 -2.45 -13.47 -12.21
CA ALA A 22 -2.86 -14.50 -11.26
C ALA A 22 -4.32 -14.92 -11.47
N PHE A 23 -5.21 -13.98 -11.78
CA PHE A 23 -6.61 -14.29 -12.11
C PHE A 23 -6.72 -15.24 -13.30
N LEU A 24 -5.87 -15.06 -14.32
CA LEU A 24 -5.82 -15.94 -15.49
C LEU A 24 -5.12 -17.28 -15.21
N ALA A 25 -4.07 -17.27 -14.39
CA ALA A 25 -3.25 -18.45 -14.12
C ALA A 25 -3.89 -19.45 -13.15
N TYR A 26 -4.72 -18.99 -12.20
CA TYR A 26 -5.25 -19.81 -11.09
C TYR A 26 -6.78 -19.95 -11.11
N ASP A 27 -7.41 -19.95 -12.29
CA ASP A 27 -8.86 -20.06 -12.46
C ASP A 27 -9.65 -19.06 -11.60
N GLY A 28 -9.31 -17.78 -11.73
CA GLY A 28 -9.89 -16.71 -10.91
C GLY A 28 -11.41 -16.56 -11.03
N LEU A 29 -12.03 -17.14 -12.07
CA LEU A 29 -13.49 -17.18 -12.21
C LEU A 29 -14.17 -18.07 -11.16
N ALA A 30 -13.51 -19.15 -10.72
CA ALA A 30 -14.04 -20.00 -9.66
C ALA A 30 -14.05 -19.30 -8.30
N ARG A 31 -13.12 -18.36 -8.07
CA ARG A 31 -12.98 -17.61 -6.80
C ARG A 31 -12.63 -16.13 -7.05
N PRO A 32 -13.57 -15.32 -7.55
CA PRO A 32 -13.25 -13.98 -8.03
C PRO A 32 -13.02 -12.96 -6.90
N LEU A 33 -13.60 -13.17 -5.73
CA LEU A 33 -13.65 -12.16 -4.67
C LEU A 33 -12.26 -11.67 -4.21
N PRO A 34 -11.25 -12.53 -3.93
CA PRO A 34 -9.93 -12.07 -3.53
C PRO A 34 -9.23 -11.23 -4.60
N TYR A 35 -9.37 -11.60 -5.87
CA TYR A 35 -8.81 -10.85 -7.00
C TYR A 35 -9.50 -9.51 -7.19
N VAL A 36 -10.82 -9.44 -7.00
CA VAL A 36 -11.59 -8.19 -7.02
C VAL A 36 -11.12 -7.26 -5.89
N VAL A 37 -10.95 -7.78 -4.66
CA VAL A 37 -10.43 -6.99 -3.54
C VAL A 37 -9.04 -6.45 -3.85
N ALA A 38 -8.12 -7.28 -4.36
CA ALA A 38 -6.78 -6.85 -4.74
C ALA A 38 -6.79 -5.83 -5.90
N ALA A 39 -7.70 -5.99 -6.87
CA ALA A 39 -7.90 -5.04 -7.96
C ALA A 39 -8.40 -3.68 -7.45
N VAL A 40 -9.36 -3.66 -6.51
CA VAL A 40 -9.84 -2.43 -5.86
C VAL A 40 -8.70 -1.74 -5.12
N VAL A 41 -7.85 -2.50 -4.41
CA VAL A 41 -6.64 -1.95 -3.78
C VAL A 41 -5.73 -1.31 -4.83
N ALA A 42 -5.42 -2.01 -5.93
CA ALA A 42 -4.58 -1.49 -7.00
C ALA A 42 -5.13 -0.17 -7.60
N VAL A 43 -6.43 -0.09 -7.88
CA VAL A 43 -7.07 1.10 -8.45
C VAL A 43 -7.18 2.26 -7.46
N SER A 44 -7.26 1.97 -6.15
CA SER A 44 -7.36 3.00 -5.12
C SER A 44 -6.02 3.68 -4.81
N ILE A 45 -4.89 2.96 -4.93
CA ILE A 45 -3.53 3.46 -4.61
C ILE A 45 -3.21 4.84 -5.25
N PRO A 46 -3.45 5.08 -6.56
CA PRO A 46 -3.17 6.38 -7.19
C PRO A 46 -4.04 7.53 -6.67
N ALA A 47 -5.20 7.22 -6.09
CA ALA A 47 -6.11 8.21 -5.52
C ALA A 47 -5.70 8.64 -4.10
N VAL A 48 -5.02 7.78 -3.34
CA VAL A 48 -4.68 8.01 -1.92
C VAL A 48 -3.93 9.34 -1.68
N PRO A 49 -2.87 9.72 -2.43
CA PRO A 49 -2.17 10.99 -2.19
C PRO A 49 -3.06 12.22 -2.39
N ARG A 50 -4.00 12.15 -3.35
CA ARG A 50 -4.95 13.25 -3.62
C ARG A 50 -6.04 13.30 -2.54
N GLY A 51 -6.57 12.13 -2.17
CA GLY A 51 -7.55 11.99 -1.09
C GLY A 51 -7.04 12.55 0.23
N LEU A 52 -5.81 12.18 0.63
CA LEU A 52 -5.20 12.68 1.86
C LEU A 52 -4.89 14.17 1.84
N ALA A 53 -4.46 14.73 0.69
CA ALA A 53 -4.27 16.18 0.57
C ALA A 53 -5.58 16.95 0.76
N ARG A 54 -6.69 16.41 0.24
CA ARG A 54 -8.05 16.97 0.45
C ARG A 54 -8.54 16.76 1.88
N ALA A 55 -8.33 15.59 2.46
CA ALA A 55 -8.69 15.30 3.85
C ALA A 55 -7.93 16.22 4.82
N LYS A 56 -6.64 16.48 4.57
CA LYS A 56 -5.84 17.46 5.32
C LYS A 56 -6.43 18.87 5.21
N LEU A 57 -6.84 19.28 4.02
CA LEU A 57 -7.49 20.59 3.83
C LEU A 57 -8.82 20.68 4.59
N ALA A 58 -9.66 19.64 4.49
CA ALA A 58 -10.92 19.57 5.22
C ALA A 58 -10.70 19.61 6.74
N GLY A 59 -9.71 18.87 7.25
CA GLY A 59 -9.31 18.90 8.66
C GLY A 59 -8.80 20.27 9.10
N LEU A 60 -8.00 20.95 8.29
CA LEU A 60 -7.56 22.33 8.58
C LEU A 60 -8.74 23.31 8.66
N ARG A 61 -9.71 23.19 7.74
CA ARG A 61 -10.94 24.00 7.77
C ARG A 61 -11.79 23.68 9.00
N PHE A 62 -11.94 22.41 9.33
CA PHE A 62 -12.69 21.96 10.51
C PHE A 62 -12.06 22.45 11.82
N VAL A 63 -10.74 22.29 12.00
CA VAL A 63 -10.02 22.76 13.19
C VAL A 63 -10.16 24.28 13.34
N ARG A 64 -10.06 25.03 12.23
CA ARG A 64 -10.27 26.49 12.25
C ARG A 64 -11.68 26.87 12.67
N ARG A 65 -12.70 26.18 12.13
CA ARG A 65 -14.10 26.37 12.49
C ARG A 65 -14.36 26.03 13.97
N TRP A 66 -13.80 24.92 14.45
CA TRP A 66 -14.01 24.44 15.83
C TRP A 66 -13.30 25.30 16.87
N ARG A 67 -12.14 25.87 16.55
CA ARG A 67 -11.43 26.82 17.42
C ARG A 67 -12.07 28.22 17.50
N GLY A 68 -13.18 28.45 16.79
CA GLY A 68 -14.21 29.44 17.09
C GLY A 68 -13.79 30.71 17.86
N GLY A 69 -12.99 31.58 17.23
CA GLY A 69 -13.01 33.02 17.54
C GLY A 69 -12.12 33.56 18.67
N THR A 70 -11.36 32.77 19.44
CA THR A 70 -10.58 33.31 20.58
C THR A 70 -9.08 33.53 20.33
N GLU A 71 -8.52 33.03 19.22
CA GLU A 71 -7.10 33.23 18.86
C GLU A 71 -6.87 34.19 17.69
N PHE A 72 -7.93 34.82 17.16
CA PHE A 72 -7.81 35.84 16.12
C PHE A 72 -7.75 37.22 16.77
N SER A 73 -6.62 37.58 17.38
CA SER A 73 -6.31 39.01 17.52
C SER A 73 -6.27 39.63 16.12
N ASP A 74 -6.53 40.93 16.02
CA ASP A 74 -6.52 41.64 14.73
C ASP A 74 -5.17 41.53 13.99
N GLU A 75 -4.13 41.06 14.70
CA GLU A 75 -2.75 40.87 14.26
C GLU A 75 -2.44 39.49 13.63
N ARG A 76 -3.36 38.52 13.56
CA ARG A 76 -3.07 37.20 12.95
C ARG A 76 -4.00 36.82 11.81
N GLY A 77 -3.52 36.99 10.56
CA GLY A 77 -4.04 36.33 9.36
C GLY A 77 -5.50 36.66 9.04
N THR A 78 -5.84 37.93 8.89
CA THR A 78 -7.14 38.40 8.44
C THR A 78 -7.31 38.20 6.93
N VAL A 79 -8.52 37.78 6.53
CA VAL A 79 -8.93 37.64 5.13
C VAL A 79 -10.22 38.43 4.98
N PHE A 80 -10.20 39.44 4.13
CA PHE A 80 -11.38 40.21 3.74
C PHE A 80 -11.71 39.90 2.30
N ARG A 81 -12.98 39.57 2.01
CA ARG A 81 -13.47 39.30 0.67
C ARG A 81 -14.53 40.34 0.32
N ALA A 82 -14.44 40.94 -0.85
CA ALA A 82 -15.48 41.82 -1.34
C ALA A 82 -16.77 41.03 -1.66
N ALA A 83 -17.94 41.61 -1.38
CA ALA A 83 -19.23 41.01 -1.66
C ALA A 83 -19.59 41.06 -3.16
N THR A 84 -18.99 41.99 -3.90
CA THR A 84 -19.19 42.20 -5.34
C THR A 84 -17.91 41.93 -6.11
N PRO A 85 -18.01 41.39 -7.35
CA PRO A 85 -16.86 41.22 -8.21
C PRO A 85 -16.37 42.58 -8.72
N MET A 86 -15.08 42.67 -9.03
CA MET A 86 -14.42 43.82 -9.63
C MET A 86 -13.32 43.34 -10.56
N GLU A 87 -13.12 44.05 -11.67
CA GLU A 87 -12.07 43.72 -12.62
C GLU A 87 -10.68 43.89 -12.00
N ARG A 88 -9.76 43.01 -12.38
CA ARG A 88 -8.43 42.95 -11.75
C ARG A 88 -7.63 44.24 -11.98
N ALA A 89 -7.69 44.80 -13.18
CA ALA A 89 -6.98 46.03 -13.52
C ALA A 89 -7.51 47.21 -12.68
N GLU A 90 -8.83 47.36 -12.61
CA GLU A 90 -9.49 48.42 -11.84
C GLU A 90 -9.15 48.34 -10.34
N LEU A 91 -9.17 47.13 -9.77
CA LEU A 91 -8.75 46.92 -8.38
C LEU A 91 -7.29 47.31 -8.16
N PHE A 92 -6.41 46.97 -9.10
CA PHE A 92 -4.97 47.22 -8.94
C PHE A 92 -4.65 48.69 -9.07
N ASP A 93 -5.26 49.39 -10.02
CA ASP A 93 -5.10 50.83 -10.19
C ASP A 93 -5.62 51.58 -8.93
N ALA A 94 -6.74 51.13 -8.35
CA ALA A 94 -7.25 51.70 -7.10
C ALA A 94 -6.31 51.46 -5.91
N VAL A 95 -5.76 50.25 -5.76
CA VAL A 95 -4.80 49.95 -4.68
C VAL A 95 -3.51 50.75 -4.85
N GLU A 96 -2.98 50.84 -6.07
CA GLU A 96 -1.78 51.62 -6.39
C GLU A 96 -2.03 53.12 -6.10
N GLY A 97 -3.22 53.65 -6.43
CA GLY A 97 -3.65 55.00 -6.08
C GLY A 97 -3.72 55.26 -4.57
N ILE A 98 -4.36 54.35 -3.83
CA ILE A 98 -4.44 54.44 -2.36
C ILE A 98 -3.04 54.44 -1.74
N VAL A 99 -2.14 53.57 -2.19
CA VAL A 99 -0.78 53.50 -1.63
C VAL A 99 0.05 54.74 -1.97
N ALA A 100 -0.17 55.36 -3.14
CA ALA A 100 0.51 56.59 -3.51
C ALA A 100 0.01 57.81 -2.72
N GLU A 101 -1.29 57.85 -2.40
CA GLU A 101 -1.91 58.97 -1.69
C GLU A 101 -1.78 58.86 -0.16
N PHE A 102 -1.91 57.65 0.38
CA PHE A 102 -1.88 57.41 1.82
C PHE A 102 -0.50 56.94 2.28
N GLY A 103 0.19 57.79 3.03
CA GLY A 103 1.52 57.51 3.61
C GLY A 103 1.57 56.42 4.69
N ALA A 104 0.53 55.59 4.81
CA ALA A 104 0.48 54.42 5.68
C ALA A 104 1.14 53.17 5.05
N PHE A 105 1.37 53.19 3.74
CA PHE A 105 1.95 52.11 2.95
C PHE A 105 3.21 52.59 2.24
N ASP A 106 4.17 51.69 2.02
CA ASP A 106 5.48 52.04 1.47
C ASP A 106 5.54 51.86 -0.05
N ASP A 107 5.00 50.73 -0.55
CA ASP A 107 5.12 50.35 -1.97
C ASP A 107 4.11 49.27 -2.36
N THR A 108 3.87 49.12 -3.66
CA THR A 108 3.12 48.03 -4.26
C THR A 108 3.96 47.27 -5.28
N ARG A 109 3.85 45.93 -5.25
CA ARG A 109 4.51 45.05 -6.22
C ARG A 109 3.53 44.06 -6.80
N ARG A 110 3.54 43.91 -8.12
CA ARG A 110 2.82 42.82 -8.81
C ARG A 110 3.59 41.50 -8.66
N GLU A 111 2.90 40.44 -8.25
CA GLU A 111 3.46 39.10 -8.08
C GLU A 111 2.53 38.05 -8.71
N GLU A 112 3.12 36.97 -9.24
CA GLU A 112 2.40 35.85 -9.84
C GLU A 112 1.90 34.88 -8.76
N PHE A 113 0.58 34.68 -8.70
CA PHE A 113 -0.08 33.69 -7.85
C PHE A 113 -0.74 32.59 -8.70
N PRO A 114 -1.12 31.43 -8.10
CA PRO A 114 -1.75 30.34 -8.85
C PRO A 114 -3.03 30.70 -9.61
N GLU A 115 -3.78 31.71 -9.16
CA GLU A 115 -5.00 32.23 -9.80
C GLU A 115 -4.75 33.47 -10.70
N GLY A 116 -3.47 33.81 -10.91
CA GLY A 116 -3.02 34.93 -11.74
C GLY A 116 -2.27 36.01 -10.95
N THR A 117 -1.99 37.11 -11.61
CA THR A 117 -1.29 38.25 -11.00
C THR A 117 -2.08 38.83 -9.82
N GLY A 118 -1.37 39.15 -8.74
CA GLY A 118 -1.87 39.83 -7.53
C GLY A 118 -0.94 40.98 -7.14
N LEU A 119 -1.37 41.82 -6.21
CA LEU A 119 -0.55 42.86 -5.61
C LEU A 119 -0.08 42.46 -4.22
N VAL A 120 1.18 42.78 -3.91
CA VAL A 120 1.78 42.75 -2.58
C VAL A 120 2.00 44.19 -2.18
N VAL A 121 1.37 44.62 -1.08
CA VAL A 121 1.51 45.97 -0.55
C VAL A 121 2.41 45.91 0.69
N THR A 122 3.52 46.63 0.63
CA THR A 122 4.49 46.71 1.72
C THR A 122 4.12 47.84 2.67
N TYR A 123 4.28 47.61 3.97
CA TYR A 123 4.13 48.62 5.01
C TYR A 123 5.17 48.42 6.11
N ALA A 124 5.51 49.51 6.81
CA ALA A 124 6.51 49.53 7.88
C ALA A 124 7.85 48.88 7.48
N GLY A 125 8.26 49.06 6.22
CA GLY A 125 9.54 48.69 5.62
C GLY A 125 9.72 47.21 5.26
N PHE A 126 9.02 46.28 5.90
CA PHE A 126 9.24 44.84 5.66
C PHE A 126 8.00 43.95 5.84
N HIS A 127 6.89 44.49 6.33
CA HIS A 127 5.66 43.73 6.42
C HIS A 127 4.87 43.88 5.12
N SER A 128 4.09 42.85 4.79
CA SER A 128 3.32 42.86 3.55
C SER A 128 1.93 42.27 3.76
N LEU A 129 0.97 42.85 3.07
CA LEU A 129 -0.33 42.24 2.82
C LEU A 129 -0.45 41.96 1.32
N SER A 130 -1.40 41.12 0.91
CA SER A 130 -1.64 40.82 -0.50
C SER A 130 -3.09 41.09 -0.90
N VAL A 131 -3.27 41.74 -2.05
CA VAL A 131 -4.55 41.99 -2.71
C VAL A 131 -4.63 41.13 -3.95
N ARG A 132 -5.64 40.25 -4.02
CA ARG A 132 -5.78 39.22 -5.05
C ARG A 132 -7.23 39.13 -5.50
N VAL A 133 -7.47 38.60 -6.69
CA VAL A 133 -8.83 38.42 -7.25
C VAL A 133 -9.08 36.93 -7.43
N THR A 134 -10.20 36.44 -6.93
CA THR A 134 -10.66 35.06 -7.18
C THR A 134 -10.99 34.83 -8.66
N GLU A 135 -11.08 33.57 -9.10
CA GLU A 135 -11.51 33.22 -10.46
C GLU A 135 -12.90 33.79 -10.82
N ALA A 136 -13.78 33.97 -9.83
CA ALA A 136 -15.10 34.54 -10.01
C ALA A 136 -15.11 36.10 -9.92
N GLY A 137 -13.93 36.73 -9.90
CA GLY A 137 -13.81 38.20 -9.94
C GLY A 137 -13.89 38.90 -8.58
N TYR A 138 -14.00 38.19 -7.46
CA TYR A 138 -14.09 38.85 -6.14
C TYR A 138 -12.71 39.28 -5.61
N PRO A 139 -12.51 40.58 -5.29
CA PRO A 139 -11.36 41.08 -4.55
C PRO A 139 -11.20 40.42 -3.17
N VAL A 140 -9.95 40.14 -2.80
CA VAL A 140 -9.59 39.56 -1.50
C VAL A 140 -8.31 40.20 -1.00
N VAL A 141 -8.37 40.75 0.21
CA VAL A 141 -7.21 41.28 0.93
C VAL A 141 -6.82 40.28 2.02
N THR A 142 -5.56 39.87 2.07
CA THR A 142 -5.03 38.99 3.12
C THR A 142 -3.78 39.57 3.75
N GLY A 143 -3.75 39.64 5.08
CA GLY A 143 -2.58 40.10 5.84
C GLY A 143 -2.67 39.71 7.31
N ALA A 144 -1.70 40.11 8.13
CA ALA A 144 -1.63 39.77 9.55
C ALA A 144 -1.41 41.02 10.41
N SER A 145 -2.19 42.07 10.13
CA SER A 145 -2.01 43.40 10.71
C SER A 145 -3.27 44.23 10.56
N ASP A 146 -3.46 45.18 11.46
CA ASP A 146 -4.49 46.22 11.39
C ASP A 146 -4.43 47.01 10.07
N ARG A 147 -3.25 47.12 9.46
CA ARG A 147 -3.07 47.71 8.12
C ARG A 147 -3.88 47.02 7.03
N SER A 148 -4.22 45.74 7.24
CA SER A 148 -5.11 45.00 6.33
C SER A 148 -6.55 45.48 6.43
N ARG A 149 -7.00 45.90 7.62
CA ARG A 149 -8.32 46.51 7.82
C ARG A 149 -8.33 47.93 7.27
N GLU A 150 -7.29 48.71 7.55
CA GLU A 150 -7.16 50.08 7.03
C GLU A 150 -7.19 50.12 5.50
N LEU A 151 -6.43 49.26 4.81
CA LEU A 151 -6.50 49.18 3.35
C LEU A 151 -7.90 48.79 2.87
N VAL A 152 -8.57 47.87 3.58
CA VAL A 152 -9.94 47.46 3.23
C VAL A 152 -10.93 48.60 3.44
N ASP A 153 -10.77 49.40 4.50
CA ASP A 153 -11.62 50.56 4.76
C ASP A 153 -11.42 51.64 3.69
N LEU A 154 -10.17 51.90 3.28
CA LEU A 154 -9.88 52.79 2.15
C LEU A 154 -10.46 52.26 0.83
N LEU A 155 -10.38 50.96 0.56
CA LEU A 155 -11.01 50.35 -0.61
C LEU A 155 -12.55 50.38 -0.55
N ARG A 156 -13.15 50.35 0.65
CA ARG A 156 -14.61 50.52 0.80
C ARG A 156 -15.03 51.93 0.41
N GLU A 157 -14.24 52.93 0.80
CA GLU A 157 -14.49 54.34 0.52
C GLU A 157 -14.25 54.66 -0.96
N GLU A 158 -13.09 54.32 -1.50
CA GLU A 158 -12.67 54.71 -2.85
C GLU A 158 -13.41 53.95 -3.94
N CYS A 159 -13.63 52.64 -3.74
CA CYS A 159 -14.22 51.77 -4.76
C CYS A 159 -15.70 51.45 -4.52
N SER A 160 -16.32 52.00 -3.46
CA SER A 160 -17.69 51.64 -3.04
C SER A 160 -17.91 50.12 -2.86
N LEU A 161 -16.84 49.38 -2.55
CA LEU A 161 -16.90 47.95 -2.33
C LEU A 161 -17.34 47.66 -0.90
N SER A 162 -18.14 46.61 -0.69
CA SER A 162 -18.37 46.08 0.66
C SER A 162 -17.49 44.86 0.87
N PHE A 163 -16.81 44.79 2.00
CA PHE A 163 -15.95 43.66 2.36
C PHE A 163 -16.49 42.93 3.59
N GLU A 164 -16.47 41.61 3.55
CA GLU A 164 -16.75 40.74 4.69
C GLU A 164 -15.46 40.07 5.16
N ARG A 165 -15.28 39.95 6.48
CA ARG A 165 -14.20 39.13 7.05
C ARG A 165 -14.59 37.67 6.93
N VAL A 166 -13.77 36.86 6.27
CA VAL A 166 -14.03 35.42 6.08
C VAL A 166 -13.07 34.57 6.90
N GLU A 167 -13.56 33.46 7.45
CA GLU A 167 -12.77 32.55 8.31
C GLU A 167 -11.67 31.79 7.55
N SER A 168 -11.83 31.64 6.23
CA SER A 168 -10.89 30.91 5.40
C SER A 168 -10.63 31.63 4.08
N SER A 169 -9.35 31.78 3.74
CA SER A 169 -8.94 32.29 2.44
C SER A 169 -9.53 31.44 1.31
N PRO A 170 -10.17 32.06 0.30
CA PRO A 170 -10.66 31.35 -0.89
C PRO A 170 -9.52 30.71 -1.69
N PHE A 171 -8.28 31.16 -1.49
CA PHE A 171 -7.08 30.63 -2.14
C PHE A 171 -6.47 29.42 -1.42
N LEU A 172 -7.10 28.92 -0.35
CA LEU A 172 -6.66 27.70 0.35
C LEU A 172 -6.97 26.44 -0.49
N GLY A 173 -6.00 26.07 -1.31
CA GLY A 173 -5.96 24.79 -2.03
C GLY A 173 -5.34 23.64 -1.24
N PRO A 174 -5.56 22.39 -1.68
CA PRO A 174 -4.92 21.21 -1.08
C PRO A 174 -3.41 21.27 -1.30
N ARG A 175 -2.65 21.47 -0.21
CA ARG A 175 -1.19 21.44 -0.28
C ARG A 175 -0.70 19.99 -0.42
N PRO A 176 0.30 19.73 -1.29
CA PRO A 176 0.91 18.41 -1.38
C PRO A 176 1.52 17.99 -0.04
N LEU A 177 1.47 16.69 0.25
CA LEU A 177 2.12 16.11 1.44
C LEU A 177 3.64 16.28 1.33
N ARG A 178 4.24 16.85 2.39
CA ARG A 178 5.68 17.12 2.51
C ARG A 178 6.20 16.59 3.85
N GLY A 179 7.50 16.36 3.94
CA GLY A 179 8.17 15.91 5.17
C GLY A 179 7.81 14.47 5.58
N ALA A 180 7.86 14.18 6.89
CA ALA A 180 7.60 12.85 7.45
C ALA A 180 6.29 12.19 6.98
N PRO A 181 5.13 12.88 6.89
CA PRO A 181 3.89 12.28 6.38
C PRO A 181 4.00 11.66 4.99
N ARG A 182 4.87 12.19 4.13
CA ARG A 182 5.12 11.62 2.79
C ARG A 182 5.83 10.27 2.89
N VAL A 183 6.76 10.11 3.83
CA VAL A 183 7.50 8.85 4.04
C VAL A 183 6.57 7.80 4.62
N PHE A 184 5.77 8.15 5.63
CA PHE A 184 4.73 7.27 6.18
C PHE A 184 3.77 6.81 5.08
N LEU A 185 3.28 7.72 4.24
CA LEU A 185 2.41 7.34 3.14
C LEU A 185 3.11 6.43 2.13
N ALA A 186 4.39 6.66 1.81
CA ALA A 186 5.14 5.74 0.97
C ALA A 186 5.21 4.34 1.58
N GLY A 187 5.47 4.23 2.88
CA GLY A 187 5.43 2.96 3.62
C GLY A 187 4.06 2.29 3.56
N VAL A 188 2.98 3.04 3.81
CA VAL A 188 1.60 2.54 3.70
C VAL A 188 1.29 2.02 2.29
N LEU A 189 1.74 2.71 1.25
CA LEU A 189 1.55 2.26 -0.13
C LEU A 189 2.29 0.95 -0.43
N VAL A 190 3.53 0.81 0.08
CA VAL A 190 4.29 -0.44 -0.05
C VAL A 190 3.60 -1.57 0.70
N LEU A 191 3.13 -1.33 1.93
CA LEU A 191 2.39 -2.31 2.71
C LEU A 191 1.06 -2.71 2.05
N ALA A 192 0.32 -1.75 1.48
CA ALA A 192 -0.90 -2.03 0.74
C ALA A 192 -0.63 -2.87 -0.53
N THR A 193 0.48 -2.59 -1.21
CA THR A 193 0.93 -3.37 -2.38
C THR A 193 1.29 -4.79 -1.98
N ALA A 194 2.10 -4.95 -0.92
CA ALA A 194 2.48 -6.26 -0.39
C ALA A 194 1.27 -7.04 0.12
N GLY A 195 0.39 -6.41 0.89
CA GLY A 195 -0.86 -7.00 1.37
C GLY A 195 -1.77 -7.46 0.23
N GLY A 196 -1.91 -6.65 -0.82
CA GLY A 196 -2.64 -7.06 -2.04
C GLY A 196 -2.01 -8.29 -2.71
N GLY A 197 -0.67 -8.35 -2.77
CA GLY A 197 0.04 -9.52 -3.28
C GLY A 197 -0.16 -10.78 -2.44
N LEU A 198 -0.24 -10.64 -1.10
CA LEU A 198 -0.54 -11.76 -0.19
C LEU A 198 -1.97 -12.27 -0.38
N VAL A 199 -2.95 -11.39 -0.56
CA VAL A 199 -4.34 -11.78 -0.86
C VAL A 199 -4.42 -12.59 -2.16
N VAL A 200 -3.69 -12.16 -3.19
CA VAL A 200 -3.59 -12.90 -4.46
C VAL A 200 -2.91 -14.26 -4.26
N SER A 201 -1.87 -14.31 -3.43
CA SER A 201 -1.14 -15.56 -3.16
C SER A 201 -2.00 -16.59 -2.43
N ASP A 202 -2.79 -16.13 -1.47
CA ASP A 202 -3.74 -16.97 -0.74
C ASP A 202 -4.85 -17.52 -1.64
N ALA A 203 -5.32 -16.69 -2.59
CA ALA A 203 -6.31 -17.10 -3.58
C ALA A 203 -5.76 -18.10 -4.60
N ALA A 204 -4.49 -17.94 -5.01
CA ALA A 204 -3.81 -18.79 -5.98
C ALA A 204 -3.54 -20.21 -5.45
N TYR A 205 -3.25 -20.31 -4.15
CA TYR A 205 -3.05 -21.57 -3.44
C TYR A 205 -4.10 -21.74 -2.33
N PRO A 206 -5.36 -22.02 -2.71
CA PRO A 206 -6.44 -22.12 -1.74
C PRO A 206 -6.37 -23.44 -0.97
N GLY A 207 -5.66 -23.44 0.15
CA GLY A 207 -5.53 -24.60 1.03
C GLY A 207 -4.91 -24.21 2.37
N GLY A 208 -5.18 -25.01 3.41
CA GLY A 208 -4.54 -24.88 4.72
C GLY A 208 -3.13 -25.47 4.79
N THR A 209 -2.73 -26.20 3.73
CA THR A 209 -1.46 -26.93 3.61
C THR A 209 -0.22 -26.04 3.53
N TYR A 210 -0.39 -24.74 3.28
CA TYR A 210 0.73 -23.81 3.16
C TYR A 210 0.47 -22.58 4.01
N ASN A 211 1.51 -22.11 4.69
CA ASN A 211 1.46 -20.81 5.32
C ASN A 211 1.58 -19.68 4.26
N THR A 212 1.27 -18.45 4.68
CA THR A 212 1.27 -17.27 3.79
C THR A 212 2.59 -17.04 3.06
N ALA A 213 3.73 -17.32 3.71
CA ALA A 213 5.06 -17.12 3.11
C ALA A 213 5.38 -18.18 2.05
N GLU A 214 4.95 -19.42 2.27
CA GLU A 214 5.09 -20.51 1.30
C GLU A 214 4.23 -20.27 0.06
N LYS A 215 2.97 -19.86 0.25
CA LYS A 215 2.10 -19.46 -0.86
C LYS A 215 2.72 -18.34 -1.69
N ALA A 216 3.23 -17.30 -1.05
CA ALA A 216 3.92 -16.21 -1.73
C ALA A 216 5.16 -16.70 -2.50
N THR A 217 5.91 -17.65 -1.94
CA THR A 217 7.09 -18.24 -2.60
C THR A 217 6.69 -19.07 -3.82
N LEU A 218 5.67 -19.92 -3.71
CA LEU A 218 5.15 -20.73 -4.82
C LEU A 218 4.64 -19.86 -5.97
N VAL A 219 3.84 -18.83 -5.66
CA VAL A 219 3.38 -17.86 -6.67
C VAL A 219 4.55 -17.08 -7.26
N GLY A 220 5.56 -16.75 -6.47
CA GLY A 220 6.79 -16.12 -6.96
C GLY A 220 7.55 -17.00 -7.97
N MET A 221 7.61 -18.32 -7.73
CA MET A 221 8.18 -19.28 -8.67
C MET A 221 7.38 -19.32 -9.97
N ASP A 222 6.04 -19.34 -9.88
CA ASP A 222 5.16 -19.31 -11.06
C ASP A 222 5.27 -18.03 -11.86
N ALA A 223 5.28 -16.88 -11.20
CA ALA A 223 5.43 -15.58 -11.84
C ALA A 223 6.77 -15.48 -12.57
N ARG A 224 7.85 -16.01 -11.97
CA ARG A 224 9.16 -16.06 -12.59
C ARG A 224 9.15 -16.96 -13.83
N ALA A 225 8.59 -18.16 -13.73
CA ALA A 225 8.51 -19.07 -14.87
C ALA A 225 7.61 -18.55 -16.00
N ALA A 226 6.56 -17.79 -15.67
CA ALA A 226 5.71 -17.12 -16.66
C ALA A 226 6.44 -15.96 -17.37
N ALA A 227 7.37 -15.28 -16.69
CA ALA A 227 8.13 -14.16 -17.24
C ALA A 227 9.40 -14.59 -18.00
N ASP A 228 9.98 -15.74 -17.66
CA ASP A 228 11.23 -16.24 -18.24
C ASP A 228 10.98 -17.43 -19.19
N PRO A 229 11.05 -17.21 -20.52
CA PRO A 229 10.83 -18.30 -21.49
C PRO A 229 11.90 -19.39 -21.43
N GLY A 230 13.02 -19.17 -20.74
CA GLY A 230 14.07 -20.16 -20.53
C GLY A 230 13.76 -21.18 -19.43
N VAL A 231 12.73 -20.97 -18.60
CA VAL A 231 12.36 -21.90 -17.52
C VAL A 231 11.36 -22.93 -18.05
N SER A 232 11.79 -24.18 -18.16
CA SER A 232 10.88 -25.26 -18.57
C SER A 232 9.85 -25.57 -17.46
N GLY A 233 8.66 -26.02 -17.86
CA GLY A 233 7.65 -26.49 -16.90
C GLY A 233 8.15 -27.63 -16.00
N THR A 234 9.04 -28.48 -16.52
CA THR A 234 9.72 -29.53 -15.76
C THR A 234 10.62 -28.94 -14.67
N ASP A 235 11.41 -27.92 -14.98
CA ASP A 235 12.30 -27.27 -14.01
C ASP A 235 11.52 -26.55 -12.92
N LEU A 236 10.42 -25.89 -13.28
CA LEU A 236 9.50 -25.29 -12.31
C LEU A 236 8.92 -26.34 -11.35
N ARG A 237 8.47 -27.49 -11.86
CA ARG A 237 7.95 -28.58 -11.01
C ARG A 237 9.02 -29.12 -10.06
N LEU A 238 10.23 -29.36 -10.56
CA LEU A 238 11.35 -29.83 -9.73
C LEU A 238 11.76 -28.80 -8.68
N GLN A 239 11.73 -27.50 -9.03
CA GLN A 239 12.02 -26.42 -8.10
C GLN A 239 10.97 -26.33 -6.98
N LYS A 240 9.68 -26.40 -7.32
CA LYS A 240 8.59 -26.44 -6.35
C LYS A 240 8.65 -27.67 -5.46
N ALA A 241 8.89 -28.85 -6.04
CA ALA A 241 9.03 -30.10 -5.30
C ALA A 241 10.16 -29.99 -4.26
N ARG A 242 11.33 -29.47 -4.65
CA ARG A 242 12.44 -29.23 -3.73
C ARG A 242 12.10 -28.22 -2.63
N PHE A 243 11.37 -27.15 -2.96
CA PHE A 243 10.92 -26.17 -1.97
C PHE A 243 10.03 -26.83 -0.92
N LEU A 244 9.02 -27.59 -1.35
CA LEU A 244 8.09 -28.29 -0.46
C LEU A 244 8.75 -29.38 0.39
N VAL A 245 9.79 -30.07 -0.10
CA VAL A 245 10.59 -30.96 0.75
C VAL A 245 11.27 -30.20 1.90
N ASN A 246 11.70 -28.95 1.68
CA ASN A 246 12.23 -28.13 2.77
C ASN A 246 11.14 -27.70 3.76
N SER A 247 9.89 -27.52 3.32
CA SER A 247 8.74 -27.28 4.21
C SER A 247 8.48 -28.50 5.11
N ILE A 248 8.46 -29.72 4.57
CA ILE A 248 8.31 -30.95 5.38
C ILE A 248 9.42 -31.07 6.43
N ARG A 249 10.64 -30.63 6.10
CA ARG A 249 11.75 -30.59 7.06
C ARG A 249 11.47 -29.63 8.23
N GLU A 250 10.82 -28.50 7.97
CA GLU A 250 10.39 -27.54 9.00
C GLU A 250 9.33 -28.17 9.92
N GLU A 251 8.37 -28.90 9.35
CA GLU A 251 7.37 -29.64 10.14
C GLU A 251 8.01 -30.64 11.11
N ALA A 252 9.05 -31.35 10.68
CA ALA A 252 9.80 -32.23 11.58
C ALA A 252 10.45 -31.47 12.75
N VAL A 253 10.89 -30.23 12.55
CA VAL A 253 11.45 -29.36 13.61
C VAL A 253 10.34 -28.90 14.55
N GLU A 254 9.23 -28.41 14.01
CA GLU A 254 8.11 -27.89 14.79
C GLU A 254 7.45 -28.98 15.65
N ILE A 255 7.35 -30.22 15.15
CA ILE A 255 6.89 -31.36 15.95
C ILE A 255 7.82 -31.61 17.14
N ARG A 256 9.15 -31.51 16.95
CA ARG A 256 10.12 -31.68 18.05
C ARG A 256 9.99 -30.60 19.11
N TRP A 257 9.56 -29.40 18.74
CA TRP A 257 9.37 -28.26 19.66
C TRP A 257 7.97 -28.22 20.29
N SER A 258 7.04 -29.06 19.84
CA SER A 258 5.64 -29.06 20.29
C SER A 258 5.42 -29.80 21.63
N ASN A 259 6.07 -29.33 22.68
CA ASN A 259 6.01 -29.87 24.06
C ASN A 259 4.58 -29.96 24.60
N GLY A 260 4.17 -31.16 25.03
CA GLY A 260 2.83 -31.48 25.55
C GLY A 260 1.63 -31.11 24.65
N ASN A 261 1.84 -30.76 23.37
CA ASN A 261 0.79 -30.23 22.51
C ASN A 261 0.42 -31.21 21.38
N ARG A 262 -0.52 -32.13 21.69
CA ARG A 262 -1.04 -33.12 20.73
C ARG A 262 -1.54 -32.49 19.44
N GLU A 263 -2.29 -31.40 19.54
CA GLU A 263 -2.92 -30.77 18.37
C GLU A 263 -1.89 -30.18 17.40
N LYS A 264 -0.82 -29.57 17.92
CA LYS A 264 0.29 -29.11 17.07
C LYS A 264 1.01 -30.27 16.39
N VAL A 265 1.32 -31.35 17.13
CA VAL A 265 1.97 -32.54 16.55
C VAL A 265 1.08 -33.15 15.46
N ARG A 266 -0.23 -33.20 15.68
CA ARG A 266 -1.23 -33.67 14.72
C ARG A 266 -1.28 -32.78 13.47
N SER A 267 -1.44 -31.47 13.65
CA SER A 267 -1.51 -30.48 12.56
C SER A 267 -0.30 -30.59 11.64
N ASN A 268 0.90 -30.53 12.20
CA ASN A 268 2.15 -30.59 11.44
C ASN A 268 2.35 -31.95 10.76
N GLY A 269 1.90 -33.04 11.40
CA GLY A 269 1.92 -34.38 10.80
C GLY A 269 0.97 -34.52 9.61
N VAL A 270 -0.21 -33.92 9.68
CA VAL A 270 -1.17 -33.86 8.56
C VAL A 270 -0.64 -32.98 7.43
N GLU A 271 -0.10 -31.81 7.76
CA GLU A 271 0.51 -30.88 6.79
C GLU A 271 1.68 -31.53 6.05
N ALA A 272 2.53 -32.29 6.75
CA ALA A 272 3.59 -33.09 6.14
C ALA A 272 3.07 -34.14 5.15
N LEU A 273 1.97 -34.83 5.48
CA LEU A 273 1.35 -35.83 4.58
C LEU A 273 0.74 -35.19 3.33
N GLU A 274 0.05 -34.06 3.48
CA GLU A 274 -0.52 -33.33 2.35
C GLU A 274 0.59 -32.77 1.45
N THR A 275 1.67 -32.26 2.05
CA THR A 275 2.82 -31.74 1.32
C THR A 275 3.60 -32.85 0.61
N ASP A 276 3.78 -34.02 1.23
CA ASP A 276 4.38 -35.21 0.57
C ASP A 276 3.58 -35.60 -0.68
N ALA A 277 2.26 -35.70 -0.58
CA ALA A 277 1.40 -36.03 -1.71
C ALA A 277 1.55 -35.03 -2.88
N GLU A 278 1.70 -33.74 -2.56
CA GLU A 278 1.96 -32.71 -3.57
C GLU A 278 3.35 -32.85 -4.22
N VAL A 279 4.40 -33.10 -3.42
CA VAL A 279 5.76 -33.34 -3.95
C VAL A 279 5.74 -34.52 -4.91
N ARG A 280 5.07 -35.62 -4.53
CA ARG A 280 4.90 -36.80 -5.40
C ARG A 280 4.17 -36.46 -6.69
N ARG A 281 3.09 -35.65 -6.62
CA ARG A 281 2.37 -35.18 -7.81
C ARG A 281 3.25 -34.35 -8.74
N LEU A 282 4.06 -33.43 -8.19
CA LEU A 282 5.00 -32.61 -8.95
C LEU A 282 6.10 -33.45 -9.60
N LEU A 283 6.66 -34.43 -8.88
CA LEU A 283 7.65 -35.37 -9.40
C LEU A 283 7.07 -36.26 -10.52
N ARG A 284 5.88 -36.85 -10.33
CA ARG A 284 5.18 -37.58 -11.41
C ARG A 284 4.95 -36.69 -12.63
N GLY A 285 4.49 -35.45 -12.41
CA GLY A 285 4.29 -34.48 -13.49
C GLY A 285 5.57 -34.05 -14.20
N ALA A 286 6.72 -34.06 -13.51
CA ALA A 286 8.02 -33.84 -14.13
C ALA A 286 8.44 -35.06 -14.97
N ARG A 287 8.28 -36.28 -14.43
CA ARG A 287 8.63 -37.55 -15.08
C ARG A 287 7.70 -37.98 -16.22
N ALA A 288 6.52 -37.37 -16.34
CA ALA A 288 5.58 -37.67 -17.43
C ALA A 288 6.13 -37.31 -18.83
N GLY A 289 7.13 -36.43 -18.91
CA GLY A 289 7.82 -36.08 -20.16
C GLY A 289 9.23 -36.66 -20.24
N SER A 290 9.90 -36.48 -21.40
CA SER A 290 11.32 -36.82 -21.53
C SER A 290 12.17 -35.87 -20.69
N LEU A 291 12.87 -36.41 -19.70
CA LEU A 291 13.82 -35.65 -18.90
C LEU A 291 15.18 -35.58 -19.58
N SER A 292 15.84 -34.42 -19.50
CA SER A 292 17.30 -34.38 -19.67
C SER A 292 18.00 -35.10 -18.51
N GLU A 293 19.24 -35.53 -18.71
CA GLU A 293 20.05 -36.21 -17.69
C GLU A 293 20.15 -35.39 -16.38
N GLY A 294 20.33 -34.07 -16.52
CA GLY A 294 20.36 -33.16 -15.38
C GLY A 294 19.02 -33.05 -14.64
N GLN A 295 17.89 -33.12 -15.36
CA GLN A 295 16.56 -33.12 -14.75
C GLN A 295 16.25 -34.45 -14.05
N ALA A 296 16.61 -35.59 -14.66
CA ALA A 296 16.48 -36.90 -14.04
C ALA A 296 17.27 -36.97 -12.72
N THR A 297 18.54 -36.56 -12.74
CA THR A 297 19.39 -36.51 -11.54
C THR A 297 18.79 -35.60 -10.45
N ARG A 298 18.17 -34.48 -10.83
CA ARG A 298 17.48 -33.59 -9.86
C ARG A 298 16.22 -34.24 -9.30
N ALA A 299 15.41 -34.88 -10.13
CA ALA A 299 14.20 -35.57 -9.71
C ALA A 299 14.52 -36.67 -8.69
N ASP A 300 15.54 -37.48 -8.97
CA ASP A 300 15.95 -38.58 -8.08
C ASP A 300 16.49 -38.07 -6.75
N ARG A 301 17.24 -36.95 -6.76
CA ARG A 301 17.68 -36.30 -5.53
C ARG A 301 16.49 -35.79 -4.70
N VAL A 302 15.53 -35.13 -5.33
CA VAL A 302 14.33 -34.62 -4.63
C VAL A 302 13.51 -35.77 -4.05
N GLU A 303 13.37 -36.89 -4.77
CA GLU A 303 12.69 -38.08 -4.24
C GLU A 303 13.44 -38.71 -3.07
N ALA A 304 14.77 -38.81 -3.14
CA ALA A 304 15.58 -39.31 -2.03
C ALA A 304 15.43 -38.41 -0.78
N ASP A 305 15.50 -37.09 -0.98
CA ASP A 305 15.32 -36.10 0.10
C ASP A 305 13.91 -36.19 0.70
N LEU A 306 12.86 -36.35 -0.12
CA LEU A 306 11.47 -36.54 0.34
C LEU A 306 11.34 -37.75 1.27
N ARG A 307 11.83 -38.92 0.84
CA ARG A 307 11.79 -40.15 1.66
C ARG A 307 12.60 -40.04 2.95
N GLU A 308 13.66 -39.23 2.95
CA GLU A 308 14.39 -38.91 4.17
C GLU A 308 13.55 -38.04 5.11
N MET A 309 12.88 -37.02 4.59
CA MET A 309 12.04 -36.13 5.40
C MET A 309 10.82 -36.85 5.97
N ASP A 310 10.16 -37.73 5.21
CA ASP A 310 9.06 -38.57 5.71
C ASP A 310 9.48 -39.38 6.95
N ARG A 311 10.67 -40.00 6.90
CA ARG A 311 11.24 -40.75 8.02
C ARG A 311 11.54 -39.86 9.21
N ARG A 312 12.02 -38.63 8.97
CA ARG A 312 12.32 -37.66 10.04
C ARG A 312 11.05 -37.17 10.74
N VAL A 313 9.98 -36.88 10.00
CA VAL A 313 8.67 -36.51 10.58
C VAL A 313 8.10 -37.68 11.37
N ALA A 314 8.11 -38.89 10.80
CA ALA A 314 7.65 -40.09 11.50
C ALA A 314 8.43 -40.37 12.80
N ALA A 315 9.75 -40.18 12.79
CA ALA A 315 10.59 -40.30 13.98
C ALA A 315 10.31 -39.20 15.01
N ALA A 316 10.05 -37.97 14.57
CA ALA A 316 9.68 -36.87 15.44
C ALA A 316 8.35 -37.16 16.16
N ILE A 317 7.31 -37.61 15.43
CA ILE A 317 6.03 -38.03 16.01
C ILE A 317 6.24 -39.14 17.03
N ALA A 318 6.98 -40.20 16.66
CA ALA A 318 7.25 -41.33 17.55
C ALA A 318 7.91 -40.89 18.88
N ASN A 319 8.87 -39.96 18.80
CA ASN A 319 9.57 -39.44 19.97
C ASN A 319 8.61 -38.68 20.90
N ARG A 320 7.74 -37.82 20.34
CA ARG A 320 6.75 -37.06 21.13
C ARG A 320 5.74 -38.00 21.79
N THR A 321 5.24 -39.00 21.05
CA THR A 321 4.30 -39.99 21.60
C THR A 321 4.91 -40.88 22.69
N ALA A 322 6.23 -41.09 22.66
CA ALA A 322 6.92 -41.88 23.68
C ALA A 322 7.28 -41.06 24.94
N THR A 323 7.29 -39.73 24.83
CA THR A 323 7.82 -38.85 25.89
C THR A 323 6.71 -38.16 26.67
N ASP A 324 5.80 -37.46 26.00
CA ASP A 324 4.93 -36.48 26.66
C ASP A 324 3.67 -36.10 25.87
N VAL A 325 3.32 -36.83 24.81
CA VAL A 325 2.08 -36.65 24.06
C VAL A 325 1.30 -37.95 24.02
N ASP A 326 0.13 -37.98 24.67
CA ASP A 326 -0.76 -39.13 24.62
C ASP A 326 -1.44 -39.22 23.24
N ASP A 327 -1.55 -40.46 22.71
CA ASP A 327 -2.25 -40.78 21.46
C ASP A 327 -3.29 -41.89 21.69
N PRO A 328 -4.32 -41.64 22.52
CA PRO A 328 -5.30 -42.67 22.91
C PRO A 328 -6.09 -43.23 21.72
N ASP A 329 -6.27 -42.43 20.66
CA ASP A 329 -7.03 -42.80 19.47
C ASP A 329 -6.15 -43.43 18.37
N GLY A 330 -4.82 -43.47 18.57
CA GLY A 330 -3.85 -43.98 17.59
C GLY A 330 -3.75 -43.13 16.32
N GLU A 331 -4.16 -41.87 16.36
CA GLU A 331 -4.19 -40.97 15.20
C GLU A 331 -2.76 -40.55 14.81
N LEU A 332 -1.93 -40.18 15.79
CA LEU A 332 -0.53 -39.83 15.54
C LEU A 332 0.25 -41.06 15.05
N ASP A 333 -0.03 -42.24 15.59
CA ASP A 333 0.52 -43.48 15.08
C ASP A 333 0.06 -43.80 13.64
N ALA A 334 -1.19 -43.52 13.30
CA ALA A 334 -1.67 -43.68 11.92
C ALA A 334 -0.95 -42.74 10.96
N ILE A 335 -0.77 -41.46 11.31
CA ILE A 335 0.02 -40.49 10.53
C ILE A 335 1.46 -40.98 10.36
N ARG A 336 2.10 -41.38 11.47
CA ARG A 336 3.46 -41.95 11.47
C ARG A 336 3.59 -43.13 10.50
N ARG A 337 2.66 -44.08 10.55
CA ARG A 337 2.67 -45.26 9.67
C ARG A 337 2.51 -44.89 8.20
N ARG A 338 1.64 -43.91 7.89
CA ARG A 338 1.47 -43.41 6.52
C ARG A 338 2.75 -42.78 5.99
N LEU A 339 3.44 -41.95 6.77
CA LEU A 339 4.74 -41.37 6.39
C LEU A 339 5.82 -42.44 6.19
N LEU A 340 5.89 -43.43 7.08
CA LEU A 340 6.82 -44.56 6.91
C LEU A 340 6.53 -45.37 5.65
N ASN A 341 5.25 -45.57 5.32
CA ASN A 341 4.87 -46.26 4.08
C ASN A 341 5.22 -45.43 2.83
N ALA A 342 4.94 -44.12 2.85
CA ALA A 342 5.32 -43.19 1.80
C ALA A 342 6.83 -43.22 1.56
N SER A 343 7.64 -43.20 2.63
CA SER A 343 9.11 -43.23 2.52
C SER A 343 9.69 -44.48 1.84
N ARG A 344 8.91 -45.57 1.77
CA ARG A 344 9.29 -46.85 1.15
C ARG A 344 8.75 -47.00 -0.25
N THR A 345 7.74 -46.23 -0.63
CA THR A 345 7.02 -46.35 -1.90
C THR A 345 7.61 -45.40 -2.92
N PRO A 346 8.20 -45.89 -4.02
CA PRO A 346 8.65 -45.04 -5.12
C PRO A 346 7.53 -44.20 -5.71
N VAL A 347 7.87 -42.99 -6.15
CA VAL A 347 6.91 -42.06 -6.75
C VAL A 347 6.32 -42.60 -8.06
N GLU A 348 7.03 -43.49 -8.75
CA GLU A 348 6.58 -44.13 -10.00
C GLU A 348 5.63 -45.32 -9.79
N SER A 349 5.49 -45.82 -8.55
CA SER A 349 4.72 -47.04 -8.25
C SER A 349 3.29 -46.79 -7.74
N GLU A 350 2.84 -45.53 -7.74
CA GLU A 350 1.49 -45.10 -7.32
C GLU A 350 0.69 -44.46 -8.47
#